data_AF-A0A544YRS0-F1
#
_entry.id   AF-A0A544YRS0-F1
#
_cell.length_a   1.000
_cell.length_b   1.000
_cell.length_c   1.000
_cell.angle_alpha   90.00
_cell.angle_beta   90.00
_cell.angle_gamma   90.00
#
_symmetry.space_group_name_H-M   'P 1'
#
loop_
_entity.id
_entity.type
_entity.pdbx_description
1 polymer ?
#
loop_
_entity_poly.entity_id
_entity_poly.type
_entity_poly.pdbx_seq_one_letter_code
_entity_poly.pdbx_strand_id
1 'polypeptide(L)' 'MALPRDLLYGVLRDALGEREADEFGPETIRSLDVDWNEFRAEYPQVTGDRCDWLERLTRALGPAFAEEWPRIR' A
#
# COMPACT_ATOMS: atom_id res chain seq x y z
N MET A 1 4.93 13.57 -6.89
CA MET A 1 4.68 12.60 -7.97
C MET A 1 3.98 11.41 -7.35
N ALA A 2 2.84 10.99 -7.89
CA ALA A 2 2.16 9.78 -7.43
C ALA A 2 2.82 8.54 -8.08
N LEU A 3 2.77 7.40 -7.39
CA LEU A 3 3.14 6.11 -7.96
C LEU A 3 2.16 5.76 -9.09
N PRO A 4 2.60 5.38 -10.31
CA PRO A 4 1.69 4.96 -11.37
C PRO A 4 0.86 3.75 -10.93
N ARG A 5 -0.45 3.78 -11.19
CA ARG A 5 -1.37 2.70 -10.81
C ARG A 5 -0.95 1.34 -11.36
N ASP A 6 -0.60 1.27 -12.64
CA ASP A 6 -0.19 0.02 -13.28
C ASP A 6 1.04 -0.62 -12.63
N LEU A 7 1.98 0.20 -12.13
CA LEU A 7 3.16 -0.31 -11.45
C LEU A 7 2.80 -0.87 -10.07
N LEU A 8 1.94 -0.18 -9.31
CA LEU A 8 1.45 -0.68 -8.03
C LEU A 8 0.68 -2.00 -8.21
N TYR A 9 -0.25 -2.06 -9.16
CA TYR A 9 -1.02 -3.27 -9.45
C TYR A 9 -0.14 -4.41 -9.98
N GLY A 10 0.89 -4.10 -10.78
CA GLY A 10 1.86 -5.10 -11.22
C GLY A 10 2.57 -5.78 -10.05
N VAL A 11 3.07 -4.98 -9.09
CA VAL A 11 3.72 -5.49 -7.88
C VAL A 11 2.73 -6.28 -7.01
N LEU A 12 1.52 -5.77 -6.80
CA LEU A 12 0.52 -6.44 -5.97
C LEU A 12 0.07 -7.78 -6.58
N ARG A 13 -0.11 -7.86 -7.90
CA ARG A 13 -0.47 -9.10 -8.59
C ARG A 13 0.62 -10.15 -8.52
N ASP A 14 1.88 -9.75 -8.63
CA ASP A 14 3.02 -10.65 -8.47
C ASP A 14 3.11 -11.20 -7.04
N ALA A 15 2.89 -10.35 -6.03
CA ALA A 15 3.01 -10.72 -4.64
C ALA A 15 1.81 -11.49 -4.08
N LEU A 16 0.58 -11.15 -4.50
CA LEU A 16 -0.67 -11.60 -3.89
C LEU A 16 -1.56 -12.43 -4.83
N GLY A 17 -1.26 -12.45 -6.13
CA GLY A 17 -2.16 -12.98 -7.15
C GLY A 17 -3.22 -11.97 -7.62
N GLU A 18 -3.92 -12.31 -8.70
CA GLU A 18 -4.83 -11.39 -9.39
C GLU A 18 -6.02 -10.95 -8.52
N ARG A 19 -6.67 -11.88 -7.83
CA ARG A 19 -7.88 -11.60 -7.06
C ARG A 19 -7.60 -10.71 -5.87
N GLU A 20 -6.65 -11.10 -5.03
CA GLU A 20 -6.25 -10.31 -3.86
C GLU A 20 -5.73 -8.93 -4.24
N ALA A 21 -5.03 -8.79 -5.37
CA ALA A 21 -4.54 -7.49 -5.84
C ALA A 21 -5.66 -6.53 -6.28
N ASP A 22 -6.74 -7.04 -6.87
CA ASP A 22 -7.89 -6.23 -7.28
C ASP A 22 -8.71 -5.72 -6.07
N GLU A 23 -8.71 -6.46 -4.96
CA GLU A 23 -9.35 -6.07 -3.69
C GLU A 23 -8.41 -5.29 -2.76
N PHE A 24 -7.11 -5.24 -3.05
CA PHE A 24 -6.11 -4.58 -2.22
C PHE A 24 -6.25 -3.06 -2.29
N GLY A 25 -6.40 -2.41 -1.15
CA GLY A 25 -6.55 -0.95 -1.09
C GLY A 25 -6.19 -0.33 0.26
N PRO A 26 -6.53 0.95 0.45
CA PRO A 26 -6.24 1.70 1.68
C PRO A 26 -6.68 1.00 2.97
N GLU A 27 -7.87 0.39 2.97
CA GLU A 27 -8.38 -0.34 4.13
C GLU A 27 -7.54 -1.59 4.42
N THR A 28 -7.16 -2.33 3.38
CA THR A 28 -6.27 -3.50 3.51
C THR A 28 -4.92 -3.11 4.10
N ILE A 29 -4.34 -1.97 3.66
CA ILE A 29 -3.08 -1.45 4.19
C ILE A 29 -3.20 -1.14 5.69
N ARG A 30 -4.25 -0.44 6.10
CA ARG A 30 -4.48 -0.10 7.52
C ARG A 30 -4.64 -1.34 8.41
N SER A 31 -5.11 -2.45 7.84
CA SER A 31 -5.33 -3.71 8.55
C SER A 31 -4.16 -4.70 8.46
N LEU A 32 -3.04 -4.33 7.84
CA LEU A 32 -1.86 -5.21 7.77
C LEU A 32 -1.35 -5.56 9.16
N ASP A 33 -1.27 -6.86 9.44
CA ASP A 33 -0.60 -7.37 10.64
C ASP A 33 0.91 -7.40 10.39
N VAL A 34 1.58 -6.33 10.85
CA VAL A 34 3.04 -6.18 10.73
C VAL A 34 3.66 -6.50 12.08
N ASP A 35 4.60 -7.45 12.11
CA ASP A 35 5.51 -7.59 13.26
C ASP A 35 6.39 -6.35 13.31
N TRP A 36 5.95 -5.38 14.10
CA TRP A 36 6.59 -4.07 14.15
C TRP A 36 7.96 -4.11 14.82
N ASN A 37 8.23 -5.10 15.67
CA ASN A 37 9.52 -5.21 16.33
C ASN A 37 10.56 -5.80 15.38
N GLU A 38 10.20 -6.84 14.64
CA GLU A 38 11.05 -7.40 13.58
C GLU A 38 11.30 -6.36 12.48
N PHE A 39 10.24 -5.71 11.97
CA PHE A 39 10.36 -4.67 10.96
C PHE A 39 11.31 -3.52 11.39
N ARG A 40 11.22 -3.04 12.63
CA ARG A 40 12.14 -1.99 13.12
C ARG A 40 13.57 -2.47 13.33
N ALA A 41 13.78 -3.76 13.62
CA ALA A 41 15.12 -4.31 13.71
C ALA A 41 15.82 -4.30 12.34
N GLU A 42 15.08 -4.57 11.27
CA GLU A 42 15.58 -4.52 9.89
C GLU A 42 15.69 -3.10 9.33
N TYR A 43 14.76 -2.21 9.70
CA TYR A 43 14.67 -0.84 9.16
C TYR A 43 14.71 0.23 10.28
N PRO A 44 15.85 0.37 11.00
CA PRO A 44 15.96 1.25 12.17
C PRO A 44 15.77 2.74 11.86
N GLN A 45 15.90 3.16 10.59
CA GLN A 45 15.62 4.52 10.13
C GLN A 45 14.13 4.85 10.10
N VAL A 46 13.24 3.85 10.15
CA VAL A 46 11.79 4.09 10.18
C VAL A 46 11.37 4.41 11.62
N THR A 47 10.97 5.66 11.83
CA THR A 47 10.58 6.19 13.15
C THR A 47 9.07 6.15 13.37
N GLY A 48 8.65 6.19 14.63
CA GLY A 48 7.25 6.16 15.07
C GLY A 48 6.76 4.76 15.43
N ASP A 49 5.44 4.59 15.46
CA ASP A 49 4.80 3.29 15.68
C ASP A 49 4.14 2.74 14.40
N ARG A 50 3.67 1.49 14.52
CA ARG A 50 3.03 0.74 13.44
C ARG A 50 1.85 1.49 12.82
N CYS A 51 0.95 2.03 13.63
CA CYS A 51 -0.26 2.72 13.16
C CYS A 51 0.11 3.98 12.38
N ASP A 52 1.02 4.80 12.91
CA ASP A 52 1.52 5.99 12.22
C ASP A 52 2.21 5.65 10.89
N TRP A 53 2.94 4.53 10.85
CA TRP A 53 3.59 4.06 9.64
C TRP A 53 2.58 3.59 8.59
N LEU A 54 1.58 2.78 8.97
CA LEU A 54 0.52 2.32 8.07
C LEU A 54 -0.32 3.49 7.54
N GLU A 55 -0.59 4.50 8.35
CA GLU A 55 -1.27 5.72 7.91
C GLU A 55 -0.44 6.51 6.89
N ARG A 56 0.88 6.64 7.11
CA ARG A 56 1.80 7.25 6.14
C ARG A 56 1.84 6.47 4.84
N LEU A 57 1.93 5.14 4.91
CA LEU A 57 1.92 4.26 3.74
C LEU A 57 0.62 4.39 2.95
N THR A 58 -0.51 4.38 3.65
CA THR A 58 -1.84 4.54 3.05
C THR A 58 -1.98 5.87 2.33
N ARG A 59 -1.50 6.97 2.92
CA ARG A 59 -1.50 8.29 2.29
C ARG A 59 -0.59 8.35 1.06
N ALA A 60 0.57 7.69 1.10
CA ALA A 60 1.53 7.68 0.00
C ALA A 60 1.00 6.89 -1.21
N LEU A 61 0.34 5.75 -0.98
CA LEU A 61 -0.19 4.89 -2.04
C LEU A 61 -1.62 5.23 -2.46
N GLY A 62 -2.38 5.92 -1.60
CA GLY A 62 -3.78 6.32 -1.81
C GLY A 62 -4.09 6.88 -3.20
N PRO A 63 -3.30 7.83 -3.74
CA PRO A 63 -3.54 8.38 -5.07
C PRO A 63 -3.53 7.33 -6.20
N ALA A 64 -2.68 6.29 -6.09
CA ALA A 64 -2.58 5.24 -7.11
C ALA A 64 -3.81 4.32 -7.10
N PHE A 65 -4.49 4.19 -5.96
CA PHE A 65 -5.77 3.48 -5.87
C PHE A 65 -6.96 4.32 -6.35
N ALA A 66 -6.86 5.65 -6.23
CA ALA A 66 -7.92 6.58 -6.62
C ALA A 66 -7.93 6.95 -8.12
N GLU A 67 -6.87 6.60 -8.85
CA GLU A 67 -6.75 6.84 -10.28
C GLU A 67 -7.68 5.89 -11.07
N GLU A 68 -8.98 6.15 -11.00
CA GLU A 68 -9.92 5.70 -12.04
C GLU A 68 -9.60 6.52 -13.31
N TRP A 69 -9.04 5.86 -14.32
CA TRP A 69 -8.98 6.39 -15.69
C TRP A 69 -10.36 6.97 -16.07
N PRO A 70 -10.43 8.14 -16.75
CA PRO A 70 -11.69 8.84 -16.98
C PRO A 70 -12.73 7.91 -17.62
N ARG A 71 -13.85 7.71 -16.91
CA ARG A 71 -15.07 7.13 -17.49
C ARG A 71 -15.53 8.08 -18.59
N ILE A 72 -15.12 7.83 -19.82
CA ILE A 72 -15.75 8.42 -21.00
C ILE A 72 -17.15 7.80 -21.04
N ARG A 73 -18.17 8.55 -20.60
CA ARG A 73 -19.57 8.29 -20.94
C ARG A 73 -19.94 9.10 -22.17
#